data_AF-A0A091EUW4-F1
#
_entry.id   AF-A0A091EUW4-F1
#
_cell.length_a   1.000
_cell.length_b   1.000
_cell.length_c   1.000
_cell.angle_alpha   90.00
_cell.angle_beta   90.00
_cell.angle_gamma   90.00
#
_symmetry.space_group_name_H-M   'P 1'
#
loop_
_entity.id
_entity.type
_entity.pdbx_description
1 polymer ?
#
loop_
_entity_poly.entity_id
_entity_poly.type
_entity_poly.pdbx_seq_one_letter_code
_entity_poly.pdbx_strand_id
1 'polypeptide(L)' 'VAIKKMALQEEMSAELAVNEIVVMRDSRNPNIVTYLDSYLVDGELWLAMEFMDGGTLSDVLGAVYLEEGQIGAVCRE' A
#
# COMPACT_ATOMS: atom_id res chain seq x y z
N VAL A 1 6.26 10.72 2.47
CA VAL A 1 6.40 9.30 2.85
C VAL A 1 5.25 8.94 3.76
N ALA A 2 4.58 7.83 3.49
CA ALA A 2 3.59 7.25 4.40
C ALA A 2 4.26 6.15 5.24
N ILE A 3 3.80 5.96 6.48
CA ILE A 3 4.30 4.90 7.38
C ILE A 3 3.15 3.96 7.72
N LYS A 4 3.26 2.70 7.31
CA LYS A 4 2.34 1.62 7.74
C LYS A 4 2.97 0.88 8.91
N LYS A 5 2.28 0.83 10.04
CA LYS A 5 2.72 0.11 11.25
C LYS A 5 1.98 -1.21 11.36
N MET A 6 2.70 -2.28 11.67
CA MET A 6 2.15 -3.62 11.79
C MET A 6 2.69 -4.28 13.06
N ALA A 7 1.78 -4.75 13.90
CA ALA A 7 2.14 -5.50 15.10
C ALA A 7 2.50 -6.95 14.73
N LEU A 8 3.63 -7.45 15.21
CA LEU A 8 4.09 -8.82 14.95
C LEU A 8 3.67 -9.76 16.10
N GLN A 9 2.37 -9.86 16.36
CA GLN A 9 1.85 -10.57 17.54
C GLN A 9 1.89 -12.10 17.42
N GLU A 10 1.86 -12.64 16.20
CA GLU A 10 1.84 -14.09 15.92
C GLU A 10 2.76 -14.43 14.73
N GLU A 11 3.27 -15.67 14.68
CA GLU A 11 4.16 -16.14 13.58
C GLU A 11 3.50 -15.96 12.21
N MET A 12 2.20 -16.27 12.07
CA MET A 12 1.44 -16.08 10.84
C MET A 12 1.36 -14.60 10.42
N SER A 13 1.30 -13.68 11.38
CA SER A 13 1.32 -12.23 11.10
C SER A 13 2.69 -11.77 10.61
N ALA A 14 3.77 -12.40 11.09
CA ALA A 14 5.13 -12.10 10.64
C ALA A 14 5.38 -12.60 9.21
N GLU A 15 4.89 -13.79 8.86
CA GLU A 15 5.01 -14.31 7.48
C GLU A 15 4.27 -13.43 6.47
N LEU A 16 3.04 -12.99 6.78
CA LEU A 16 2.27 -12.08 5.92
C LEU A 16 2.98 -10.72 5.76
N ALA A 17 3.53 -10.18 6.85
CA ALA A 17 4.28 -8.94 6.83
C ALA A 17 5.53 -9.02 5.95
N VAL A 18 6.29 -10.13 6.06
CA VAL A 18 7.46 -10.39 5.22
C VAL A 18 7.05 -10.53 3.76
N ASN A 19 5.97 -11.26 3.47
CA ASN A 19 5.46 -11.41 2.11
C ASN A 19 5.09 -10.05 1.49
N GLU A 20 4.43 -9.17 2.25
CA GLU A 20 4.11 -7.81 1.79
C GLU A 20 5.39 -7.02 1.42
N ILE A 21 6.43 -7.06 2.26
CA ILE A 21 7.70 -6.40 1.98
C ILE A 21 8.35 -6.96 0.73
N VAL A 22 8.43 -8.29 0.58
CA VAL A 22 9.07 -8.94 -0.57
C VAL A 22 8.34 -8.58 -1.86
N VAL A 23 7.01 -8.69 -1.87
CA VAL A 23 6.18 -8.35 -3.03
C VAL A 23 6.38 -6.90 -3.42
N MET A 24 6.29 -5.96 -2.47
CA MET A 24 6.41 -4.53 -2.81
C MET A 24 7.83 -4.11 -3.20
N ARG A 25 8.87 -4.70 -2.58
CA ARG A 25 10.27 -4.41 -2.92
C ARG A 25 10.61 -4.85 -4.34
N ASP A 26 10.13 -6.03 -4.73
CA ASP A 26 10.47 -6.65 -6.01
C ASP A 26 9.53 -6.15 -7.14
N SER A 27 8.38 -5.54 -6.80
CA SER A 27 7.42 -4.96 -7.74
C SER A 27 7.71 -3.49 -8.03
N ARG A 28 8.52 -3.21 -9.05
CA ARG A 28 8.77 -1.85 -9.53
C ARG A 28 7.92 -1.53 -10.74
N ASN A 29 6.83 -0.80 -10.54
CA ASN A 29 5.92 -0.38 -11.59
C ASN A 29 5.29 0.99 -11.23
N PRO A 30 5.11 1.91 -12.19
CA PRO A 30 4.54 3.24 -11.92
C PRO A 30 3.10 3.22 -11.34
N ASN A 31 2.36 2.12 -11.49
CA ASN A 31 1.00 1.95 -10.98
C ASN A 31 0.95 1.14 -9.65
N ILE A 32 2.11 0.79 -9.08
CA ILE A 32 2.23 0.10 -7.78
C ILE A 32 2.91 1.03 -6.79
N VAL A 33 2.34 1.15 -5.59
CA VAL A 33 2.90 1.97 -4.50
C VAL A 33 4.34 1.54 -4.19
N THR A 34 5.25 2.50 -4.31
CA THR A 34 6.69 2.30 -4.16
C THR A 34 7.05 2.05 -2.70
N TYR A 35 7.63 0.88 -2.45
CA TYR A 35 8.33 0.58 -1.21
C TYR A 35 9.67 1.35 -1.13
N LEU A 36 9.94 1.97 0.02
CA LEU A 36 11.19 2.68 0.28
C LEU A 36 12.09 1.89 1.21
N ASP A 37 11.60 1.55 2.40
CA ASP A 37 12.37 0.81 3.40
C ASP A 37 11.46 0.24 4.51
N SER A 38 12.02 -0.58 5.42
CA SER A 38 11.32 -1.11 6.59
C SER A 38 12.20 -1.15 7.84
N TYR A 39 11.56 -0.96 8.99
CA TYR A 39 12.22 -0.83 10.29
C TYR A 39 11.47 -1.61 11.36
N LEU A 40 12.20 -2.24 12.28
CA LEU A 40 11.63 -2.81 13.50
C LEU A 40 11.79 -1.80 14.64
N VAL A 41 10.67 -1.28 15.14
CA VAL A 41 10.63 -0.23 16.17
C VAL A 41 9.69 -0.68 17.28
N ASP A 42 10.18 -0.78 18.51
CA ASP A 42 9.40 -1.17 19.70
C ASP A 42 8.57 -2.48 19.52
N GLY A 43 9.08 -3.43 18.73
CA GLY A 43 8.39 -4.69 18.43
C GLY A 43 7.33 -4.61 17.32
N GLU A 44 7.16 -3.44 16.68
CA GLU A 44 6.32 -3.23 15.51
C GLU A 44 7.17 -3.12 14.24
N LEU A 45 6.67 -3.70 13.15
CA LEU A 45 7.25 -3.50 11.83
C LEU A 45 6.65 -2.25 11.18
N TRP A 46 7.52 -1.32 10.82
CA TRP A 46 7.15 -0.07 10.15
C TRP A 46 7.63 -0.13 8.71
N LEU A 47 6.72 0.10 7.77
CA LEU A 47 7.04 0.20 6.34
C LEU A 47 6.99 1.67 5.92
N ALA A 48 8.10 2.16 5.36
CA ALA A 48 8.15 3.43 4.68
C ALA A 48 7.82 3.23 3.19
N MET A 49 6.79 3.93 2.73
CA MET A 49 6.30 3.86 1.35
C MET A 49 6.05 5.26 0.79
N GLU A 50 5.91 5.36 -0.52
CA GLU A 50 5.48 6.62 -1.13
C GLU A 50 4.13 7.08 -0.57
N PHE A 51 3.93 8.40 -0.54
CA PHE A 51 2.70 8.98 -0.02
C PHE A 51 1.78 9.32 -1.17
N MET A 52 0.61 8.69 -1.20
CA MET A 52 -0.44 8.94 -2.18
C MET A 52 -1.38 10.03 -1.64
N ASP A 53 -1.15 11.27 -2.07
CA ASP A 53 -1.88 12.45 -1.58
C ASP A 53 -3.33 12.56 -2.11
N GLY A 54 -3.65 11.81 -3.16
CA GLY A 54 -5.00 11.72 -3.75
C GLY A 54 -6.04 10.94 -2.94
N GLY A 55 -5.65 10.30 -1.83
CA GLY A 55 -6.56 9.48 -1.02
C GLY A 55 -6.90 8.13 -1.67
N THR A 56 -8.00 7.50 -1.23
CA THR A 56 -8.38 6.17 -1.72
C THR A 56 -9.46 6.24 -2.80
N LEU A 57 -9.51 5.24 -3.67
CA LEU A 57 -10.61 5.09 -4.64
C LEU A 57 -11.96 4.90 -3.91
N SER A 58 -11.97 4.29 -2.73
CA SER A 58 -13.17 4.14 -1.90
C SER A 58 -13.75 5.49 -1.49
N ASP A 59 -12.91 6.47 -1.12
CA ASP A 59 -13.36 7.81 -0.77
C ASP A 59 -14.01 8.51 -1.96
N VAL A 60 -13.42 8.35 -3.16
CA VAL A 60 -13.98 8.90 -4.40
C VAL A 60 -15.34 8.29 -4.72
N LEU A 61 -15.45 6.95 -4.64
CA LEU A 61 -16.69 6.22 -4.90
C LEU A 61 -17.80 6.53 -3.87
N GLY A 62 -17.42 6.97 -2.66
CA GLY A 62 -18.37 7.45 -1.66
C GLY A 62 -18.91 8.85 -1.94
N ALA A 63 -18.21 9.66 -2.75
CA ALA A 63 -18.56 11.05 -3.03
C ALA A 63 -19.22 11.25 -4.40
N VAL A 64 -18.80 10.49 -5.42
CA VAL A 64 -19.27 10.66 -6.81
C VAL A 64 -19.41 9.33 -7.53
N TYR A 65 -20.28 9.29 -8.53
CA TYR A 65 -20.31 8.21 -9.51
C TYR A 65 -19.26 8.46 -10.59
N LEU A 66 -18.46 7.44 -10.90
CA LEU A 66 -17.48 7.51 -11.98
C LEU A 66 -18.14 7.26 -13.33
N GLU A 67 -17.78 8.07 -14.31
CA GLU A 67 -18.16 7.85 -15.70
C GLU A 67 -17.36 6.68 -16.31
N GLU A 68 -17.89 6.02 -17.34
CA GLU A 68 -17.23 4.86 -17.97
C GLU A 68 -15.79 5.16 -18.41
N GLY A 69 -15.51 6.38 -18.87
CA GLY A 69 -14.16 6.80 -19.23
C GLY A 69 -13.19 6.84 -18.05
N GLN A 70 -13.68 7.23 -16.86
CA GLN A 70 -12.87 7.26 -15.63
C GLN A 70 -12.67 5.85 -15.08
N ILE A 71 -13.70 5.00 -15.11
CA ILE A 71 -13.59 3.58 -14.76
C ILE A 71 -12.56 2.91 -15.67
N GLY A 72 -12.66 3.12 -16.99
CA GLY A 72 -11.73 2.57 -17.97
C GLY A 72 -10.29 3.05 -17.76
N ALA A 73 -10.08 4.29 -17.30
CA ALA A 73 -8.76 4.78 -16.94
C ALA A 73 -8.22 4.01 -15.72
N VAL A 74 -8.98 3.92 -14.62
CA VAL A 74 -8.55 3.18 -13.41
C VAL A 74 -8.27 1.72 -13.70
N CYS A 75 -9.04 1.05 -14.56
CA CYS A 75 -8.81 -0.35 -14.89
C CYS A 75 -7.63 -0.60 -15.85
N ARG A 76 -7.15 0.43 -16.56
CA ARG A 76 -6.01 0.31 -17.48
C ARG A 76 -4.69 0.48 -16.74
N GLU A 77 -4.67 1.41 -15.79
CA GLU A 77 -3.55 1.64 -14.88
C GLU A 77 -3.37 0.46 -13.91
#